data_AF-A0A0G0M607-F1
#
_entry.id   AF-A0A0G0M607-F1
#
_cell.length_a   1.000
_cell.length_b   1.000
_cell.length_c   1.000
_cell.angle_alpha   90.00
_cell.angle_beta   90.00
_cell.angle_gamma   90.00
#
_symmetry.space_group_name_H-M   'P 1'
#
loop_
_entity.id
_entity.type
_entity.pdbx_description
1 polymer ?
#
loop_
_entity_poly.entity_id
_entity_poly.type
_entity_poly.pdbx_seq_one_letter_code
_entity_poly.pdbx_strand_id
1 'polypeptide(L)'
;MLREYDRKIKRLLDSKRADTDWKEIFKTHQEMVSIIRHERLLHLLVMLTVAIIVTIVFALIIVFEKTILLLLGIPLFALFIGYIIHYRFLENTTQNWHKLSMEIKKNI
;
A
#
# COMPACT_ATOMS: atom_id res chain seq x y z
N MET A 1 -6.13 10.52 8.02
CA MET A 1 -6.16 9.21 8.71
C MET A 1 -4.77 8.71 9.15
N LEU A 2 -3.95 8.04 8.32
CA LEU A 2 -2.67 7.44 8.75
C LEU A 2 -1.66 8.47 9.31
N ARG A 3 -1.51 9.62 8.65
CA ARG A 3 -0.66 10.74 9.09
C ARG A 3 -1.12 11.45 10.37
N GLU A 4 -2.40 11.34 10.72
CA GLU A 4 -2.94 11.89 11.96
C GLU A 4 -2.71 10.94 13.12
N TYR A 5 -2.87 9.64 12.88
CA TYR A 5 -2.49 8.59 13.83
C TYR A 5 -1.00 8.64 14.15
N ASP A 6 -0.12 8.74 13.14
CA ASP A 6 1.33 8.88 13.33
C ASP A 6 1.69 10.11 14.18
N ARG A 7 1.05 11.26 13.93
CA ARG A 7 1.26 12.48 14.72
C ARG A 7 0.76 12.32 16.16
N LYS A 8 -0.36 11.62 16.37
CA LYS A 8 -0.90 11.33 17.71
C LYS A 8 0.07 10.44 18.48
N ILE A 9 0.56 9.37 17.88
CA ILE A 9 1.53 8.44 18.49
C ILE A 9 2.83 9.16 18.83
N LYS A 10 3.41 9.94 17.89
CA LYS A 10 4.64 10.70 18.16
C LYS A 10 4.50 11.67 19.33
N ARG A 11 3.38 12.40 19.41
CA ARG A 11 3.09 13.29 20.56
C ARG A 11 2.95 12.54 21.88
N LEU A 12 2.40 11.32 21.86
CA LEU A 12 2.30 10.48 23.05
C LEU A 12 3.67 9.93 23.49
N LEU A 13 4.52 9.54 22.54
CA LEU A 13 5.93 9.17 22.82
C LEU A 13 6.74 10.33 23.40
N ASP A 14 6.63 11.54 22.82
CA ASP A 14 7.39 12.72 23.28
C ASP A 14 6.95 13.20 24.67
N SER A 15 5.68 12.99 25.03
CA SER A 15 5.13 13.48 26.30
C SER A 15 5.40 12.57 27.51
N LYS A 16 6.00 11.36 27.32
CA LYS A 16 6.36 10.39 28.38
C LYS A 16 5.31 10.26 29.50
N ARG A 17 4.01 10.31 29.16
CA ARG A 17 2.94 10.19 30.16
C ARG A 17 2.94 8.78 30.73
N ALA A 18 3.24 8.66 32.03
CA ALA A 18 3.33 7.40 32.77
C ALA A 18 2.01 6.61 32.85
N ASP A 19 0.88 7.25 32.52
CA ASP A 19 -0.47 6.67 32.59
C ASP A 19 -1.02 6.28 31.19
N THR A 20 -0.13 6.04 30.22
CA THR A 20 -0.53 5.67 28.86
C THR A 20 -0.60 4.14 28.77
N ASP A 21 -1.77 3.59 28.44
CA ASP A 21 -1.90 2.16 28.17
C ASP A 21 -1.30 1.80 26.80
N TRP A 22 0.01 1.58 26.81
CA TRP A 22 0.79 1.20 25.64
C TRP A 22 0.31 -0.13 25.00
N LYS A 23 -0.35 -1.01 25.76
CA LYS A 23 -0.90 -2.27 25.20
C LYS A 23 -2.11 -2.01 24.32
N GLU A 24 -3.01 -1.12 24.72
CA GLU A 24 -4.18 -0.75 23.91
C GLU A 24 -3.78 -0.02 22.62
N ILE A 25 -2.80 0.89 22.73
CA ILE A 25 -2.22 1.59 21.58
C ILE A 25 -1.56 0.59 20.61
N PHE A 26 -0.78 -0.36 21.13
CA PHE A 26 -0.13 -1.38 20.31
C PHE A 26 -1.13 -2.31 19.61
N LYS A 27 -2.25 -2.66 20.27
CA LYS A 27 -3.33 -3.43 19.66
C LYS A 27 -3.98 -2.67 18.50
N THR A 28 -4.28 -1.40 18.71
CA THR A 28 -4.85 -0.53 17.66
C THR A 28 -3.89 -0.38 16.47
N HIS A 29 -2.59 -0.24 16.73
CA HIS A 29 -1.57 -0.16 15.68
C HIS A 29 -1.50 -1.44 14.85
N GLN A 30 -1.57 -2.62 15.50
CA GLN A 30 -1.60 -3.91 14.80
C GLN A 30 -2.82 -4.07 13.89
N GLU A 31 -4.00 -3.63 14.33
CA GLU A 31 -5.22 -3.66 13.51
C GLU A 31 -5.04 -2.80 12.25
N MET A 32 -4.51 -1.59 12.39
CA MET A 32 -4.23 -0.73 11.25
C MET A 32 -3.14 -1.28 10.32
N VAL A 33 -2.08 -1.90 10.85
CA VAL A 33 -1.08 -2.62 10.04
C VAL A 33 -1.73 -3.76 9.26
N SER A 34 -2.69 -4.48 9.86
CA SER A 34 -3.45 -5.54 9.18
C SER A 34 -4.30 -5.01 8.03
N ILE A 35 -4.91 -3.84 8.17
CA ILE A 35 -5.66 -3.17 7.09
C ILE A 35 -4.74 -2.84 5.92
N ILE A 36 -3.57 -2.22 6.16
CA ILE A 36 -2.60 -1.90 5.10
C ILE A 36 -2.10 -3.17 4.40
N ARG A 37 -1.89 -4.27 5.16
CA ARG A 37 -1.53 -5.57 4.58
C ARG A 37 -2.63 -6.10 3.65
N HIS A 38 -3.90 -5.95 4.02
CA HIS A 38 -5.02 -6.39 3.19
C HIS A 38 -5.12 -5.56 1.90
N GLU A 39 -4.98 -4.24 1.99
CA GLU A 39 -4.97 -3.36 0.81
C GLU A 39 -3.83 -3.73 -0.15
N ARG A 40 -2.62 -4.03 0.36
CA ARG A 40 -1.49 -4.49 -0.47
C ARG A 40 -1.80 -5.78 -1.24
N LEU A 41 -2.50 -6.73 -0.61
CA LEU A 41 -2.88 -8.00 -1.24
C LEU A 41 -3.89 -7.79 -2.36
N LEU A 42 -4.94 -7.00 -2.11
CA LEU A 42 -5.93 -6.64 -3.14
C LEU A 42 -5.26 -5.89 -4.30
N HIS A 43 -4.37 -4.96 -3.98
CA HIS A 43 -3.65 -4.19 -5.00
C HIS A 43 -2.74 -5.09 -5.85
N LEU A 44 -2.05 -6.04 -5.23
CA LEU A 44 -1.27 -7.05 -5.94
C LEU A 44 -2.15 -7.91 -6.87
N LEU A 45 -3.32 -8.34 -6.39
CA LEU A 45 -4.26 -9.13 -7.19
C LEU A 45 -4.77 -8.36 -8.40
N VAL A 46 -5.15 -7.09 -8.21
CA VAL A 46 -5.61 -6.22 -9.30
C VAL A 46 -4.47 -5.93 -10.27
N MET A 47 -3.26 -5.63 -9.79
CA MET A 47 -2.08 -5.45 -10.64
C MET A 47 -1.75 -6.68 -11.48
N LEU A 48 -1.82 -7.86 -10.89
CA LEU A 48 -1.58 -9.13 -11.58
C LEU A 48 -2.63 -9.36 -12.68
N THR A 49 -3.89 -9.08 -12.37
CA THR A 49 -4.99 -9.20 -13.35
C THR A 49 -4.80 -8.23 -14.51
N VAL A 50 -4.47 -6.96 -14.23
CA VAL A 50 -4.17 -5.95 -15.26
C VAL A 50 -2.97 -6.38 -16.09
N ALA A 51 -1.89 -6.88 -15.47
CA ALA A 51 -0.71 -7.34 -16.18
C ALA A 51 -1.05 -8.46 -17.17
N ILE A 52 -1.84 -9.46 -16.77
CA ILE A 52 -2.27 -10.56 -17.65
C ILE A 52 -3.09 -10.02 -18.82
N ILE A 53 -4.04 -9.11 -18.57
CA ILE A 53 -4.86 -8.51 -19.64
C ILE A 53 -3.98 -7.70 -20.60
N VAL A 54 -3.05 -6.89 -20.09
CA VAL A 54 -2.07 -6.15 -20.91
C VAL A 54 -1.30 -7.12 -21.79
N THR A 55 -0.76 -8.21 -21.24
CA THR A 55 -0.02 -9.22 -22.01
C THR A 55 -0.87 -9.84 -23.12
N ILE A 56 -2.13 -10.19 -22.83
CA ILE A 56 -3.06 -10.74 -23.84
C ILE A 56 -3.32 -9.70 -24.95
N VAL A 57 -3.62 -8.45 -24.59
CA VAL A 57 -3.87 -7.37 -25.56
C VAL A 57 -2.65 -7.14 -26.45
N PHE A 58 -1.45 -7.11 -25.87
CA PHE A 58 -0.21 -6.99 -26.64
C PHE A 58 0.01 -8.18 -27.58
N ALA A 59 -0.24 -9.41 -27.14
CA ALA A 59 -0.16 -10.59 -28.00
C ALA A 59 -1.14 -10.51 -29.19
N LEU A 60 -2.38 -10.07 -28.94
CA LEU A 60 -3.39 -9.88 -29.99
C LEU A 60 -3.00 -8.77 -30.98
N ILE A 61 -2.37 -7.68 -30.52
CA ILE A 61 -1.84 -6.63 -31.40
C ILE A 61 -0.82 -7.21 -32.38
N ILE A 62 0.10 -8.05 -31.89
CA ILE A 62 1.16 -8.67 -32.70
C ILE A 62 0.56 -9.65 -33.72
N VAL A 63 -0.40 -10.48 -33.31
CA VAL A 63 -0.98 -11.52 -34.18
C VAL A 63 -1.90 -10.94 -35.26
N PHE A 64 -2.73 -9.96 -34.93
CA PHE A 64 -3.75 -9.44 -35.84
C PHE A 64 -3.33 -8.15 -36.56
N GLU A 65 -2.17 -7.57 -36.21
CA GLU A 65 -1.64 -6.30 -36.74
C GLU A 65 -2.65 -5.14 -36.71
N LYS A 66 -3.59 -5.18 -35.77
CA LYS A 66 -4.67 -4.18 -35.68
C LYS A 66 -4.24 -3.00 -34.82
N THR A 67 -3.92 -1.89 -35.47
CA THR A 67 -3.59 -0.61 -34.81
C THR A 67 -4.72 -0.10 -33.89
N ILE A 68 -5.99 -0.50 -34.13
CA ILE A 68 -7.13 -0.13 -33.28
C ILE A 68 -6.97 -0.66 -31.84
N LEU A 69 -6.32 -1.82 -31.64
CA LEU A 69 -6.06 -2.37 -30.30
C LEU A 69 -5.02 -1.55 -29.52
N LEU A 70 -4.19 -0.76 -30.21
CA LEU A 70 -3.22 0.14 -29.57
C LEU A 70 -3.95 1.21 -28.72
N LEU A 71 -5.10 1.68 -29.19
CA LEU A 71 -5.95 2.65 -28.47
C LEU A 71 -6.46 2.07 -27.14
N LEU A 72 -6.63 0.74 -27.06
CA LEU A 72 -7.00 0.04 -25.84
C LEU A 72 -5.77 -0.28 -24.97
N GLY A 73 -4.63 -0.62 -25.58
CA GLY A 73 -3.40 -0.98 -24.87
C GLY A 73 -2.77 0.18 -24.10
N ILE A 74 -2.74 1.39 -24.68
CA ILE A 74 -2.14 2.58 -24.06
C ILE A 74 -2.76 2.92 -22.69
N PRO A 75 -4.10 3.09 -22.56
CA PRO A 75 -4.71 3.40 -21.27
C PRO A 75 -4.55 2.26 -20.27
N LEU A 76 -4.58 1.00 -20.71
CA LEU A 76 -4.31 -0.15 -19.84
C LEU A 76 -2.89 -0.13 -19.28
N PHE A 77 -1.91 0.22 -20.11
CA PHE A 77 -0.51 0.33 -19.69
C PHE A 77 -0.28 1.51 -18.75
N ALA A 78 -0.89 2.66 -19.03
CA ALA A 78 -0.87 3.81 -18.13
C ALA A 78 -1.50 3.46 -16.76
N LEU A 79 -2.61 2.72 -16.77
CA LEU A 79 -3.25 2.20 -15.56
C LEU A 79 -2.27 1.30 -14.79
N PHE A 80 -1.63 0.34 -15.47
CA PHE A 80 -0.65 -0.55 -14.85
C PHE A 80 0.48 0.22 -14.15
N ILE A 81 1.05 1.24 -14.79
CA ILE A 81 2.07 2.11 -14.17
C ILE A 81 1.50 2.85 -12.95
N GLY A 82 0.30 3.42 -13.07
CA GLY A 82 -0.37 4.10 -11.95
C GLY A 82 -0.55 3.18 -10.74
N TYR A 83 -0.90 1.92 -10.98
CA TYR A 83 -0.99 0.92 -9.93
C TYR A 83 0.39 0.61 -9.31
N ILE A 84 1.48 0.49 -10.08
CA ILE A 84 2.83 0.30 -9.52
C ILE A 84 3.20 1.45 -8.57
N ILE A 85 2.91 2.69 -8.96
CA ILE A 85 3.17 3.87 -8.12
C ILE A 85 2.37 3.80 -6.82
N HIS A 86 1.07 3.46 -6.90
CA HIS A 86 0.22 3.30 -5.73
C HIS A 86 0.75 2.22 -4.77
N TYR A 87 1.23 1.09 -5.32
CA TYR A 87 1.83 0.02 -4.53
C TYR A 87 3.06 0.51 -3.74
N ARG A 88 3.95 1.26 -4.39
CA ARG A 88 5.15 1.84 -3.74
C ARG A 88 4.80 2.79 -2.59
N PHE A 89 3.73 3.56 -2.73
CA PHE A 89 3.25 4.44 -1.66
C PHE A 89 2.78 3.66 -0.43
N LEU A 90 2.02 2.58 -0.66
CA LEU A 90 1.55 1.69 0.42
C LEU A 90 2.71 0.99 1.13
N GLU A 91 3.70 0.52 0.38
CA GLU A 91 4.88 -0.14 0.94
C GLU A 91 5.72 0.80 1.80
N ASN A 92 5.99 2.03 1.34
CA ASN A 92 6.73 3.03 2.13
C ASN A 92 6.01 3.37 3.43
N THR A 93 4.68 3.46 3.40
CA THR A 93 3.86 3.69 4.60
C THR A 93 4.01 2.54 5.59
N THR A 94 3.93 1.30 5.11
CA THR A 94 4.10 0.08 5.92
C THR A 94 5.46 0.04 6.61
N GLN A 95 6.54 0.36 5.87
CA GLN A 95 7.90 0.38 6.42
C GLN A 95 8.06 1.42 7.54
N ASN A 96 7.49 2.61 7.38
CA ASN A 96 7.50 3.63 8.42
C ASN A 96 6.73 3.17 9.67
N TRP A 97 5.63 2.46 9.49
CA TRP A 97 4.79 1.96 10.56
C TRP A 97 5.42 0.81 11.33
N HIS A 98 6.25 -0.02 10.69
CA HIS A 98 7.08 -0.99 11.39
C HIS A 98 8.15 -0.33 12.26
N LYS A 99 8.80 0.73 11.77
CA LYS A 99 9.76 1.51 12.57
C LYS A 99 9.10 2.10 13.81
N LEU A 100 7.93 2.72 13.64
CA LEU A 100 7.15 3.28 14.74
C LEU A 100 6.73 2.20 15.75
N SER A 101 6.32 1.02 15.27
CA SER A 101 5.99 -0.11 16.13
C SER A 101 7.18 -0.59 16.97
N MET A 102 8.39 -0.56 16.44
CA MET A 102 9.61 -0.92 17.19
C MET A 102 9.91 0.11 18.28
N GLU A 103 9.69 1.40 18.01
CA GLU A 103 9.83 2.47 19.01
C GLU A 103 8.80 2.36 20.14
N ILE A 104 7.54 2.04 19.82
CA ILE A 104 6.51 1.78 20.83
C ILE A 104 6.90 0.58 21.70
N LYS A 105 7.31 -0.54 21.07
CA LYS A 105 7.67 -1.77 21.79
C LYS A 105 8.87 -1.58 22.73
N LYS A 106 9.77 -0.62 22.45
CA LYS A 106 10.90 -0.30 23.34
C LYS A 106 10.47 0.40 24.64
N ASN A 107 9.28 1.01 24.66
CA ASN A 107 8.72 1.71 25.82
C ASN A 107 7.65 0.88 26.56
N ILE A 108 7.40 -0.36 26.12
CA ILE A 108 6.59 -1.39 26.80
C ILE A 108 7.54 -2.28 27.61
#